data_AF-A0A7C6XRV2-F1
#
_entry.id   AF-A0A7C6XRV2-F1
#
_cell.length_a   1.000
_cell.length_b   1.000
_cell.length_c   1.000
_cell.angle_alpha   90.00
_cell.angle_beta   90.00
_cell.angle_gamma   90.00
#
_symmetry.space_group_name_H-M   'P 1'
#
loop_
_entity.id
_entity.type
_entity.pdbx_description
1 polymer ?
#
loop_
_entity_poly.entity_id
_entity_poly.type
_entity_poly.pdbx_seq_one_letter_code
_entity_poly.pdbx_strand_id
1 'polypeptide(L)'
;MALESNWSDRREADQHIQWTRQIWDGLQPYSTGAAYINFGGFVEDSQALVRTAFGPNYQRLVEVKTRYDPTNLFRMNQNIRPMP
;
A
#
# COMPACT_ATOMS: atom_id res chain seq x y z
N MET A 1 -3.34 8.28 -7.21
CA MET A 1 -3.30 7.69 -8.55
C MET A 1 -3.61 6.21 -8.42
N ALA A 2 -4.45 5.66 -9.30
CA ALA A 2 -4.70 4.22 -9.38
C ALA A 2 -4.48 3.80 -10.83
N LEU A 3 -3.73 2.72 -11.03
CA LEU A 3 -3.52 2.09 -12.33
C LEU A 3 -4.04 0.68 -12.21
N GLU A 4 -4.87 0.30 -13.17
CA GLU A 4 -5.42 -1.04 -13.28
C GLU A 4 -5.00 -1.61 -14.63
N SER A 5 -4.62 -2.88 -14.65
CA SER A 5 -4.29 -3.60 -15.86
C SER A 5 -4.95 -4.96 -15.76
N ASN A 6 -5.76 -5.28 -16.77
CA ASN A 6 -6.58 -6.48 -16.82
C ASN A 6 -6.18 -7.29 -18.04
N TRP A 7 -6.05 -8.60 -17.87
CA TRP A 7 -5.73 -9.55 -18.92
C TRP A 7 -6.47 -10.86 -18.67
N SER A 8 -6.67 -11.63 -19.74
CA SER A 8 -7.41 -12.91 -19.67
C SER A 8 -6.50 -14.13 -19.68
N ASP A 9 -5.36 -14.06 -20.36
CA ASP A 9 -4.38 -15.15 -20.43
C ASP A 9 -3.30 -14.98 -19.38
N ARG A 10 -3.15 -15.97 -18.48
CA ARG A 10 -2.13 -15.96 -17.42
C ARG A 10 -0.71 -15.79 -17.95
N ARG A 11 -0.44 -16.21 -19.19
CA ARG A 11 0.89 -16.08 -19.84
C ARG A 11 1.27 -14.63 -20.13
N GLU A 12 0.31 -13.71 -20.16
CA GLU A 12 0.54 -12.28 -20.37
C GLU A 12 0.85 -11.52 -19.06
N ALA A 13 0.75 -12.18 -17.91
CA ALA A 13 0.84 -11.52 -16.60
C ALA A 13 2.12 -10.69 -16.45
N ASP A 14 3.27 -11.25 -16.79
CA ASP A 14 4.57 -10.57 -16.64
C ASP A 14 4.65 -9.31 -17.50
N GLN A 15 4.14 -9.36 -18.73
CA GLN A 15 4.08 -8.22 -19.64
C GLN A 15 3.21 -7.10 -19.08
N HIS A 16 2.00 -7.42 -18.61
CA HIS A 16 1.07 -6.42 -18.08
C HIS A 16 1.57 -5.83 -16.76
N ILE A 17 2.09 -6.66 -15.85
CA ILE A 17 2.69 -6.19 -14.59
C ILE A 17 3.86 -5.24 -14.86
N GLN A 18 4.74 -5.59 -15.81
CA GLN A 18 5.86 -4.74 -16.19
C GLN A 18 5.39 -3.41 -16.77
N TRP A 19 4.38 -3.44 -17.66
CA TRP A 19 3.81 -2.23 -18.24
C TRP A 19 3.21 -1.31 -17.17
N THR A 20 2.43 -1.84 -16.23
CA THR A 20 1.85 -1.05 -15.12
C THR A 20 2.94 -0.39 -14.28
N ARG A 21 4.02 -1.14 -13.96
CA ARG A 21 5.18 -0.62 -13.21
C ARG A 21 5.85 0.54 -13.93
N GLN A 22 6.10 0.41 -15.23
CA GLN A 22 6.73 1.47 -16.03
C GLN A 22 5.88 2.75 -16.09
N ILE A 23 4.56 2.61 -16.26
CA ILE A 23 3.65 3.76 -16.24
C ILE A 23 3.61 4.40 -14.84
N TRP A 24 3.57 3.60 -13.78
CA TRP A 24 3.61 4.10 -12.41
C TRP A 24 4.86 4.96 -12.17
N ASP A 25 6.04 4.44 -12.51
CA ASP A 25 7.32 5.13 -12.32
C ASP A 25 7.40 6.41 -13.16
N GLY A 26 6.93 6.37 -14.41
CA GLY A 26 6.90 7.54 -15.30
C GLY A 26 5.95 8.65 -14.82
N LEU A 27 4.86 8.29 -14.14
CA LEU A 27 3.88 9.25 -13.62
C LEU A 27 4.21 9.76 -12.22
N GLN A 28 5.07 9.07 -11.47
CA GLN A 28 5.39 9.41 -10.08
C GLN A 28 5.85 10.88 -9.89
N PRO A 29 6.72 11.47 -10.74
CA PRO A 29 7.15 12.86 -10.59
C PRO A 29 6.03 13.90 -10.73
N TYR A 30 4.91 13.52 -11.33
CA TYR A 30 3.74 14.38 -11.56
C TYR A 30 2.61 14.11 -10.55
N SER A 31 2.85 13.24 -9.57
CA SER A 31 1.91 12.86 -8.52
C SER A 31 2.21 13.59 -7.21
N THR A 32 1.22 13.64 -6.31
CA THR A 32 1.40 14.12 -4.93
C THR A 32 2.14 13.11 -4.05
N GLY A 33 2.38 11.89 -4.54
CA GLY A 33 2.92 10.78 -3.76
C GLY A 33 1.93 10.18 -2.75
N ALA A 34 0.71 10.73 -2.65
CA ALA A 34 -0.32 10.21 -1.76
C ALA A 34 -0.84 8.85 -2.26
N ALA A 35 -0.99 7.92 -1.31
CA ALA A 35 -1.53 6.59 -1.56
C ALA A 35 -2.89 6.44 -0.87
N TYR A 36 -3.81 5.74 -1.53
CA TYR A 36 -5.08 5.39 -0.91
C TYR A 36 -5.05 3.92 -0.49
N ILE A 37 -5.23 3.66 0.81
CA ILE A 37 -4.94 2.36 1.41
C ILE A 37 -5.72 1.18 0.81
N ASN A 38 -6.92 1.45 0.29
CA ASN A 38 -7.77 0.44 -0.35
C ASN A 38 -7.25 0.01 -1.74
N PHE A 39 -6.39 0.82 -2.36
CA PHE A 39 -5.79 0.56 -3.67
C PHE A 39 -4.27 0.75 -3.59
N GLY A 40 -3.64 0.04 -2.65
CA GLY A 40 -2.23 0.18 -2.33
C GLY A 40 -1.23 -0.25 -3.40
N GLY A 41 -1.68 -0.97 -4.43
CA GLY A 41 -0.80 -1.48 -5.49
C GLY A 41 0.23 -2.48 -4.94
N PHE A 42 1.51 -2.21 -5.18
CA PHE A 42 2.66 -3.07 -4.84
C PHE A 42 2.72 -3.40 -3.34
N VAL A 43 2.21 -4.58 -2.98
CA VAL A 43 2.13 -5.07 -1.59
C VAL A 43 3.51 -5.38 -1.00
N GLU A 44 4.53 -5.46 -1.86
CA GLU A 44 5.93 -5.75 -1.55
C GLU A 44 6.52 -4.78 -0.51
N ASP A 45 6.00 -3.54 -0.42
CA ASP A 45 6.42 -2.53 0.56
C ASP A 45 5.26 -2.01 1.43
N SER A 46 4.46 -2.95 1.97
CA SER A 46 3.24 -2.65 2.73
C SER A 46 3.42 -1.66 3.90
N GLN A 47 4.59 -1.62 4.54
CA GLN A 47 4.85 -0.71 5.67
C GLN A 47 5.09 0.73 5.21
N ALA A 48 5.84 0.93 4.12
CA ALA A 48 6.00 2.26 3.52
C ALA A 48 4.65 2.77 3.01
N LEU A 49 3.87 1.90 2.37
CA LEU A 49 2.52 2.22 1.89
C LEU A 49 1.59 2.69 3.02
N VAL A 50 1.53 1.95 4.14
CA VAL A 50 0.68 2.30 5.30
C VAL A 50 1.06 3.68 5.85
N ARG A 51 2.36 3.95 5.99
CA ARG A 51 2.86 5.25 6.49
C ARG A 51 2.51 6.39 5.55
N THR A 52 2.71 6.20 4.25
CA THR A 52 2.36 7.21 3.23
C THR A 52 0.85 7.46 3.17
N ALA A 53 0.04 6.41 3.24
CA ALA A 53 -1.41 6.51 3.13
C ALA A 53 -2.06 7.23 4.33
N PHE A 54 -1.56 6.98 5.54
CA PHE A 54 -2.09 7.63 6.75
C PHE A 54 -1.37 8.95 7.09
N GLY A 55 -0.15 9.15 6.59
CA GLY A 55 0.63 10.36 6.77
C GLY A 55 0.71 10.77 8.25
N PRO A 56 0.37 12.03 8.59
CA PRO A 56 0.38 12.51 9.98
C PRO A 56 -0.51 11.70 10.94
N ASN A 57 -1.56 11.04 10.45
CA ASN A 57 -2.46 10.25 11.30
C ASN A 57 -1.86 8.91 11.74
N TYR A 58 -0.74 8.48 11.14
CA TYR A 58 -0.13 7.18 11.43
C TYR A 58 0.18 7.01 12.92
N GLN A 59 0.74 8.03 13.59
CA GLN A 59 1.06 7.94 15.03
C GLN A 59 -0.18 7.73 15.90
N ARG A 60 -1.26 8.47 15.65
CA ARG A 60 -2.53 8.29 16.36
C ARG A 60 -3.10 6.89 16.15
N LEU A 61 -2.94 6.31 14.96
CA LEU A 61 -3.38 4.95 14.69
C LEU A 61 -2.51 3.89 15.40
N VAL A 62 -1.20 4.13 15.56
CA VAL A 62 -0.33 3.29 16.39
C VAL A 62 -0.81 3.31 17.86
N GLU A 63 -1.18 4.47 18.40
CA GLU A 63 -1.73 4.57 19.76
C GLU A 63 -3.04 3.78 19.90
N VAL A 64 -3.96 3.92 18.94
CA VAL A 64 -5.22 3.16 18.89
C VAL A 64 -4.92 1.66 18.82
N LYS A 65 -4.02 1.23 17.94
CA LYS A 65 -3.61 -0.17 17.80
C LYS A 65 -3.03 -0.72 19.10
N THR A 66 -2.15 0.05 19.76
CA THR A 66 -1.52 -0.34 21.02
C THR A 66 -2.58 -0.50 22.13
N ARG A 67 -3.59 0.36 22.17
CA ARG A 67 -4.67 0.29 23.16
C ARG A 67 -5.61 -0.89 22.96
N TYR A 68 -5.99 -1.18 21.71
CA TYR A 68 -7.08 -2.13 21.42
C TYR A 68 -6.61 -3.47 20.85
N ASP A 69 -5.40 -3.56 20.32
CA ASP A 69 -4.79 -4.78 19.82
C ASP A 69 -3.28 -4.84 20.14
N PRO A 70 -2.90 -4.85 21.43
CA PRO A 70 -1.49 -4.83 21.86
C PRO A 70 -0.72 -6.09 21.43
N THR A 71 -1.41 -7.22 21.25
CA THR A 71 -0.80 -8.49 20.80
C THR A 71 -0.72 -8.61 19.27
N ASN A 72 -1.18 -7.57 18.55
CA ASN A 72 -1.19 -7.51 17.09
C ASN A 72 -1.92 -8.71 16.45
N LEU A 73 -3.07 -9.09 17.01
CA LEU A 73 -3.91 -10.18 16.51
C LEU A 73 -4.41 -9.88 15.09
N PHE A 74 -4.85 -8.65 14.83
CA PHE A 74 -5.39 -8.24 13.53
C PHE A 74 -4.27 -7.70 12.63
N ARG A 75 -3.61 -8.58 11.88
CA ARG A 75 -2.39 -8.24 11.11
C ARG A 75 -2.34 -8.71 9.66
N MET A 76 -3.43 -9.26 9.13
CA MET A 76 -3.48 -9.86 7.79
C MET A 76 -3.52 -8.83 6.65
N ASN A 77 -3.99 -7.62 6.92
CA ASN A 77 -4.06 -6.53 5.96
C ASN A 77 -2.85 -5.60 6.11
N GLN A 78 -2.93 -4.43 5.49
CA GLN A 78 -2.00 -3.30 5.66
C GLN A 78 -1.84 -2.91 7.14
N ASN A 79 -0.93 -3.62 7.80
CA ASN A 79 -0.86 -3.70 9.25
C ASN A 79 -0.10 -2.51 9.85
N ILE A 80 -0.73 -1.89 10.84
CA ILE A 80 -0.09 -0.94 11.75
C ILE A 80 0.42 -1.74 12.95
N ARG A 81 1.71 -1.63 13.26
CA ARG A 81 2.30 -2.33 14.40
C ARG A 81 2.05 -1.54 15.69
N PRO A 82 1.63 -2.18 16.80
CA PRO A 82 1.57 -1.52 18.09
C PRO A 82 2.98 -1.15 18.57
N MET A 83 3.03 -0.28 19.58
CA MET A 83 4.29 -0.03 20.30
C MET A 83 4.77 -1.30 21.01
N PRO A 84 6.10 -1.46 21.22
CA PRO A 84 6.67 -2.57 21.97
C PRO A 84 6.10 -2.74 23.38
#